data_AF-A0A7X6TD89-F1
#
_entry.id   AF-A0A7X6TD89-F1
#
_cell.length_a   1.000
_cell.length_b   1.000
_cell.length_c   1.000
_cell.angle_alpha   90.00
_cell.angle_beta   90.00
_cell.angle_gamma   90.00
#
_symmetry.space_group_name_H-M   'P 1'
#
loop_
_entity.id
_entity.type
_entity.pdbx_description
1 polymer ?
#
loop_
_entity_poly.entity_id
_entity_poly.type
_entity_poly.pdbx_seq_one_letter_code
_entity_poly.pdbx_strand_id
1 'polypeptide(L)'
;MNKNSNTYTFIYASVMVILVAAALALTNGLLKEKHNKNIEIDKMTQILRSIKVEATKDNAENLYKANIKTAYILNSNGQVVDESQEATFGVDMSKEIIRPLEERQLPVYEAQSEGKTLYILPVYGAGLWGPVWGYVSLQADRNTIYAVSFSHAGETPGLGAEITTEAFQEPFSGKVLFKQGDFRSIAVLKAGQKSDNQDAVDAISGGTITSKGVEDMLLSCLGAYKAFFEQVEAEKKEE
;
A
#
# COMPACT_ATOMS: atom_id res chain seq x y z
N MET A 1 28.05 -44.15 26.69
CA MET A 1 26.81 -43.84 25.94
C MET A 1 27.10 -44.00 24.45
N ASN A 2 26.48 -44.97 23.79
CA ASN A 2 26.73 -45.23 22.37
C ASN A 2 26.00 -44.18 21.52
N LYS A 3 26.75 -43.18 21.04
CA LYS A 3 26.22 -42.04 20.28
C LYS A 3 25.66 -42.40 18.90
N ASN A 4 25.90 -43.64 18.44
CA ASN A 4 25.42 -44.17 17.16
C ASN A 4 24.19 -45.10 17.33
N SER A 5 23.65 -45.23 18.54
CA SER A 5 22.42 -46.01 18.78
C SER A 5 21.20 -45.24 18.32
N ASN A 6 20.30 -45.92 17.59
CA ASN A 6 19.03 -45.35 17.15
C ASN A 6 18.26 -44.70 18.32
N THR A 7 18.23 -45.34 19.50
CA THR A 7 17.56 -44.81 20.70
C THR A 7 18.17 -43.49 21.16
N TYR A 8 19.50 -43.36 21.16
CA TYR A 8 20.18 -42.12 21.52
C TYR A 8 19.84 -41.01 20.52
N THR A 9 19.86 -41.31 19.22
CA THR A 9 19.50 -40.37 18.16
C THR A 9 18.06 -39.90 18.30
N PHE A 10 17.10 -40.79 18.55
CA PHE A 10 15.69 -40.44 18.73
C PHE A 10 15.46 -39.55 19.96
N ILE A 11 16.08 -39.87 21.11
CA ILE A 11 15.95 -39.05 22.33
C ILE A 11 16.59 -37.68 22.11
N TYR A 12 17.82 -37.65 21.57
CA TYR A 12 18.54 -36.41 21.31
C TYR A 12 17.77 -35.49 20.35
N ALA A 13 17.28 -36.04 19.23
CA ALA A 13 16.46 -35.29 18.28
C ALA A 13 15.16 -34.78 18.93
N SER A 14 14.47 -35.62 19.71
CA SER A 14 13.23 -35.22 20.40
C SER A 14 13.47 -34.08 21.38
N VAL A 15 14.51 -34.18 22.22
CA VAL A 15 14.88 -33.13 23.18
C VAL A 15 15.26 -31.84 22.44
N MET A 16 16.04 -31.93 21.37
CA MET A 16 16.41 -30.76 20.57
C MET A 16 15.19 -30.10 19.93
N VAL A 17 14.27 -30.87 19.34
CA VAL A 17 13.04 -30.35 18.74
C VAL A 17 12.17 -29.67 19.79
N ILE A 18 12.00 -30.27 20.97
CA ILE A 18 11.22 -29.68 22.06
C ILE A 18 11.86 -28.37 22.53
N LEU A 19 13.19 -28.35 22.72
CA LEU A 19 13.91 -27.16 23.15
C LEU A 19 13.80 -26.03 22.11
N VAL A 20 14.01 -26.33 20.83
CA VAL A 20 13.92 -25.35 19.74
C VAL A 20 12.48 -24.84 19.59
N ALA A 21 11.48 -25.72 19.63
CA ALA A 21 10.07 -25.33 19.55
C ALA A 21 9.65 -24.43 20.74
N ALA A 22 10.07 -24.78 21.96
CA ALA A 22 9.81 -23.96 23.14
C ALA A 22 10.49 -22.59 23.04
N ALA A 23 11.75 -22.54 22.59
CA ALA A 23 12.46 -21.29 22.38
C ALA A 23 11.77 -20.41 21.33
N LEU A 24 11.38 -20.96 20.17
CA LEU A 24 10.66 -20.21 19.14
C LEU A 24 9.28 -19.71 19.62
N ALA A 25 8.53 -20.54 20.34
CA ALA A 25 7.22 -20.16 20.86
C ALA A 25 7.33 -18.99 21.86
N LEU A 26 8.31 -19.05 22.76
CA LEU A 26 8.58 -17.99 23.73
C LEU A 26 9.03 -16.69 23.05
N THR A 27 9.98 -16.75 22.13
CA THR A 27 10.48 -15.55 21.43
C THR A 27 9.38 -14.91 20.59
N ASN A 28 8.58 -15.71 19.88
CA ASN A 28 7.43 -15.20 19.13
C ASN A 28 6.40 -14.51 20.04
N GLY A 29 6.04 -15.13 21.16
CA GLY A 29 5.11 -14.53 22.13
C GLY A 29 5.59 -13.19 22.68
N LEU A 30 6.87 -13.10 23.06
CA LEU A 30 7.46 -11.88 23.64
C LEU A 30 7.65 -10.75 22.62
N LEU A 31 7.86 -11.07 21.34
CA LEU A 31 8.14 -10.08 20.30
C LEU A 31 6.92 -9.68 19.48
N LYS A 32 5.84 -10.47 19.50
CA LYS A 32 4.65 -10.26 18.66
C LYS A 32 4.05 -8.87 18.81
N GLU A 33 3.87 -8.39 20.04
CA GLU A 33 3.31 -7.05 20.29
C GLU A 33 4.20 -5.95 19.71
N LYS A 34 5.52 -6.04 19.94
CA LYS A 34 6.49 -5.08 19.37
C LYS A 34 6.51 -5.14 17.85
N HIS A 35 6.37 -6.32 17.26
CA HIS A 35 6.34 -6.49 15.81
C HIS A 35 5.08 -5.87 15.20
N ASN A 36 3.90 -6.16 15.78
CA ASN A 36 2.64 -5.56 15.36
C ASN A 36 2.70 -4.03 15.45
N LYS A 37 3.18 -3.49 16.58
CA LYS A 37 3.34 -2.04 16.73
C LYS A 37 4.29 -1.44 15.69
N ASN A 38 5.36 -2.13 15.32
CA ASN A 38 6.25 -1.66 14.26
C ASN A 38 5.57 -1.67 12.88
N ILE A 39 4.75 -2.68 12.58
CA ILE A 39 3.96 -2.75 11.33
C ILE A 39 2.96 -1.59 11.28
N GLU A 40 2.26 -1.31 12.38
CA GLU A 40 1.31 -0.19 12.46
C GLU A 40 2.01 1.15 12.27
N ILE A 41 3.15 1.37 12.93
CA ILE A 41 3.95 2.59 12.77
C ILE A 41 4.45 2.74 11.33
N ASP A 42 4.93 1.67 10.72
CA ASP A 42 5.37 1.68 9.33
C ASP A 42 4.22 2.01 8.36
N LYS A 43 3.04 1.42 8.58
CA LYS A 43 1.81 1.75 7.84
C LYS A 43 1.44 3.23 7.98
N MET A 44 1.44 3.78 9.21
CA MET A 44 1.21 5.21 9.44
C MET A 44 2.23 6.08 8.71
N THR A 45 3.50 5.67 8.72
CA THR A 45 4.59 6.40 8.07
C THR A 45 4.43 6.42 6.55
N GLN A 46 4.04 5.30 5.93
CA GLN A 46 3.76 5.23 4.50
C GLN A 46 2.55 6.09 4.09
N ILE A 47 1.48 6.09 4.89
CA ILE A 47 0.32 6.97 4.68
C ILE A 47 0.76 8.44 4.74
N LEU A 48 1.55 8.82 5.75
CA LEU A 48 2.06 10.18 5.92
C LEU A 48 3.00 10.61 4.78
N ARG A 49 3.89 9.73 4.30
CA ARG A 49 4.73 9.99 3.13
C ARG A 49 3.92 10.26 1.87
N SER A 50 2.78 9.58 1.70
CA SER A 50 1.89 9.82 0.55
C SER A 50 1.28 11.23 0.56
N ILE A 51 1.32 11.95 1.68
CA ILE A 51 0.92 13.37 1.79
C ILE A 51 2.12 14.29 2.07
N LYS A 52 3.34 13.83 1.75
CA LYS A 52 4.61 14.57 1.91
C LYS A 52 4.93 14.97 3.35
N VAL A 53 4.42 14.22 4.33
CA VAL A 53 4.74 14.39 5.74
C VAL A 53 5.76 13.35 6.15
N GLU A 54 6.98 13.81 6.44
CA GLU A 54 8.05 12.94 6.95
C GLU A 54 7.81 12.60 8.43
N ALA A 55 7.81 11.30 8.71
CA ALA A 55 7.59 10.77 10.04
C ALA A 55 8.72 9.82 10.45
N THR A 56 9.04 9.83 11.74
CA THR A 56 9.90 8.85 12.38
C THR A 56 9.06 7.89 13.21
N LYS A 57 9.68 6.79 13.64
CA LYS A 57 9.02 5.79 14.48
C LYS A 57 8.38 6.40 15.75
N ASP A 58 9.00 7.46 16.29
CA ASP A 58 8.61 8.04 17.57
C ASP A 58 7.46 9.06 17.44
N ASN A 59 7.24 9.64 16.25
CA ASN A 59 6.24 10.69 16.04
C ASN A 59 5.12 10.31 15.06
N ALA A 60 5.23 9.19 14.34
CA ALA A 60 4.29 8.77 13.31
C ALA A 60 2.84 8.72 13.81
N GLU A 61 2.59 8.19 15.01
CA GLU A 61 1.24 8.10 15.57
C GLU A 61 0.61 9.49 15.81
N ASN A 62 1.40 10.42 16.33
CA ASN A 62 0.93 11.79 16.60
C ASN A 62 0.69 12.55 15.29
N LEU A 63 1.60 12.41 14.32
CA LEU A 63 1.44 13.02 13.00
C LEU A 63 0.25 12.42 12.25
N TYR A 64 0.03 11.11 12.36
CA TYR A 64 -1.12 10.45 11.74
C TYR A 64 -2.42 11.04 12.28
N LYS A 65 -2.59 11.10 13.61
CA LYS A 65 -3.77 11.70 14.26
C LYS A 65 -3.95 13.19 13.92
N ALA A 66 -2.85 13.92 13.73
CA ALA A 66 -2.91 15.34 13.39
C ALA A 66 -3.36 15.58 11.94
N ASN A 67 -2.91 14.75 10.99
CA ASN A 67 -3.13 14.96 9.56
C ASN A 67 -4.34 14.21 9.00
N ILE A 68 -4.60 12.98 9.47
CA ILE A 68 -5.74 12.16 9.01
C ILE A 68 -6.98 12.52 9.84
N LYS A 69 -8.01 13.04 9.18
CA LYS A 69 -9.22 13.55 9.84
C LYS A 69 -10.31 12.50 9.93
N THR A 70 -10.52 11.79 8.83
CA THR A 70 -11.53 10.75 8.70
C THR A 70 -10.93 9.60 7.91
N ALA A 71 -11.44 8.41 8.15
CA ALA A 71 -11.13 7.23 7.36
C ALA A 71 -12.36 6.33 7.38
N TYR A 72 -12.73 5.82 6.22
CA TYR A 72 -13.94 5.03 6.03
C TYR A 72 -13.73 3.98 4.95
N ILE A 73 -14.61 2.98 4.95
CA ILE A 73 -14.63 1.90 3.99
C ILE A 73 -15.78 2.13 3.02
N LEU A 74 -15.49 2.06 1.73
CA LEU A 74 -16.47 2.06 0.66
C LEU A 74 -16.75 0.63 0.17
N ASN A 75 -17.94 0.42 -0.39
CA ASN A 75 -18.20 -0.70 -1.29
C ASN A 75 -17.91 -0.33 -2.76
N SER A 76 -18.05 -1.29 -3.67
CA SER A 76 -17.83 -1.08 -5.11
C SER A 76 -18.76 -0.05 -5.77
N ASN A 77 -19.88 0.30 -5.12
CA ASN A 77 -20.81 1.33 -5.58
C ASN A 77 -20.46 2.72 -5.02
N GLY A 78 -19.34 2.86 -4.30
CA GLY A 78 -18.89 4.11 -3.70
C GLY A 78 -19.67 4.50 -2.44
N GLN A 79 -20.47 3.61 -1.87
CA GLN A 79 -21.23 3.91 -0.64
C GLN A 79 -20.38 3.60 0.58
N VAL A 80 -20.42 4.48 1.57
CA VAL A 80 -19.79 4.27 2.87
C VAL A 80 -20.49 3.12 3.60
N VAL A 81 -19.74 2.08 3.96
CA VAL A 81 -20.23 0.91 4.71
C VAL A 81 -19.73 0.87 6.15
N ASP A 82 -18.62 1.56 6.44
CA ASP A 82 -18.05 1.69 7.79
C ASP A 82 -17.27 3.01 7.90
N GLU A 83 -17.52 3.80 8.94
CA GLU A 83 -16.84 5.08 9.22
C GLU A 83 -15.76 4.96 10.31
N SER A 84 -15.48 3.75 10.80
CA SER A 84 -14.48 3.51 11.81
C SER A 84 -13.07 3.66 11.24
N GLN A 85 -12.29 4.59 11.81
CA GLN A 85 -10.87 4.73 11.47
C GLN A 85 -10.07 3.47 11.81
N GLU A 86 -10.40 2.81 12.91
CA GLU A 86 -9.75 1.57 13.33
C GLU A 86 -10.05 0.43 12.34
N ALA A 87 -11.30 0.28 11.92
CA ALA A 87 -11.67 -0.73 10.93
C ALA A 87 -11.00 -0.45 9.58
N THR A 88 -11.01 0.81 9.13
CA THR A 88 -10.37 1.25 7.88
C THR A 88 -8.87 0.99 7.91
N PHE A 89 -8.21 1.31 9.03
CA PHE A 89 -6.80 1.01 9.25
C PHE A 89 -6.52 -0.50 9.36
N GLY A 90 -7.48 -1.29 9.81
CA GLY A 90 -7.41 -2.75 9.88
C GLY A 90 -7.56 -3.46 8.53
N VAL A 91 -7.98 -2.78 7.46
CA VAL A 91 -8.15 -3.41 6.15
C VAL A 91 -6.81 -3.92 5.61
N ASP A 92 -6.80 -5.21 5.25
CA ASP A 92 -5.68 -5.93 4.69
C ASP A 92 -5.85 -6.07 3.17
N MET A 93 -5.25 -5.13 2.43
CA MET A 93 -5.38 -5.07 0.98
C MET A 93 -4.94 -6.36 0.27
N SER A 94 -4.02 -7.13 0.85
CA SER A 94 -3.57 -8.41 0.27
C SER A 94 -4.70 -9.44 0.16
N LYS A 95 -5.67 -9.37 1.08
CA LYS A 95 -6.88 -10.21 1.08
C LYS A 95 -8.01 -9.60 0.25
N GLU A 96 -8.10 -8.28 0.18
CA GLU A 96 -9.16 -7.62 -0.59
C GLU A 96 -8.94 -7.76 -2.09
N ILE A 97 -7.69 -7.66 -2.58
CA ILE A 97 -7.42 -7.75 -4.03
C ILE A 97 -7.73 -9.12 -4.66
N ILE A 98 -7.81 -10.18 -3.85
CA ILE A 98 -8.16 -11.53 -4.32
C ILE A 98 -9.67 -11.81 -4.27
N ARG A 99 -10.46 -10.95 -3.62
CA ARG A 99 -11.93 -11.08 -3.57
C ARG A 99 -12.58 -10.52 -4.84
N PRO A 100 -13.80 -10.98 -5.19
CA PRO A 100 -14.67 -10.30 -6.16
C PRO A 100 -14.85 -8.83 -5.77
N LEU A 101 -14.94 -7.92 -6.75
CA LEU A 101 -14.99 -6.47 -6.52
C LEU A 101 -16.13 -6.07 -5.57
N GLU A 102 -17.27 -6.73 -5.69
CA GLU A 102 -18.51 -6.49 -4.95
C GLU A 102 -18.37 -6.81 -3.45
N GLU A 103 -17.40 -7.64 -3.09
CA GLU A 103 -17.11 -8.06 -1.72
C GLU A 103 -15.90 -7.35 -1.11
N ARG A 104 -15.24 -6.46 -1.88
CA ARG A 104 -14.05 -5.75 -1.40
C ARG A 104 -14.42 -4.64 -0.44
N GLN A 105 -13.62 -4.54 0.61
CA GLN A 105 -13.55 -3.34 1.42
C GLN A 105 -12.59 -2.35 0.76
N LEU A 106 -13.07 -1.15 0.45
CA LEU A 106 -12.31 -0.10 -0.25
C LEU A 106 -12.01 1.06 0.72
N PRO A 107 -10.92 0.99 1.50
CA PRO A 107 -10.57 1.99 2.49
C PRO A 107 -10.12 3.32 1.86
N VAL A 108 -10.64 4.42 2.40
CA VAL A 108 -10.27 5.79 2.04
C VAL A 108 -9.84 6.52 3.30
N TYR A 109 -8.74 7.26 3.25
CA TYR A 109 -8.34 8.18 4.32
C TYR A 109 -8.40 9.60 3.80
N GLU A 110 -9.02 10.51 4.55
CA GLU A 110 -9.01 11.93 4.22
C GLU A 110 -8.02 12.66 5.13
N ALA A 111 -7.13 13.41 4.50
CA ALA A 111 -6.14 14.21 5.18
C ALA A 111 -6.34 15.69 4.88
N GLN A 112 -5.91 16.54 5.81
CA GLN A 112 -5.64 17.94 5.51
C GLN A 112 -4.14 18.17 5.47
N SER A 113 -3.65 18.68 4.33
CA SER A 113 -2.28 19.14 4.18
C SER A 113 -2.29 20.51 3.52
N GLU A 114 -1.62 21.49 4.12
CA GLU A 114 -1.53 22.87 3.62
C GLU A 114 -2.91 23.51 3.29
N GLY A 115 -3.94 23.20 4.08
CA GLY A 115 -5.30 23.71 3.86
C GLY A 115 -6.06 23.04 2.70
N LYS A 116 -5.48 22.01 2.08
CA LYS A 116 -6.12 21.20 1.02
C LYS A 116 -6.60 19.87 1.60
N THR A 117 -7.80 19.46 1.20
CA THR A 117 -8.29 18.10 1.42
C THR A 117 -7.62 17.15 0.44
N LEU A 118 -7.05 16.07 0.96
CA LEU A 118 -6.43 15.00 0.19
C LEU A 118 -7.14 13.67 0.48
N TYR A 119 -7.30 12.84 -0.54
CA TYR A 119 -7.86 11.50 -0.41
C TYR A 119 -6.79 10.45 -0.66
N ILE A 120 -6.52 9.59 0.31
CA ILE A 120 -5.46 8.60 0.27
C ILE A 120 -6.07 7.22 0.06
N LEU A 121 -5.63 6.53 -0.99
CA LEU A 121 -6.12 5.22 -1.39
C LEU A 121 -4.97 4.21 -1.32
N PRO A 122 -5.09 3.11 -0.56
CA PRO A 122 -4.07 2.08 -0.56
C PRO A 122 -4.16 1.22 -1.83
N VAL A 123 -2.99 0.82 -2.31
CA VAL A 123 -2.82 -0.01 -3.50
C VAL A 123 -1.92 -1.20 -3.16
N TYR A 124 -2.19 -2.35 -3.77
CA TYR A 124 -1.47 -3.60 -3.51
C TYR A 124 -1.43 -4.46 -4.77
N GLY A 125 -0.28 -5.05 -5.07
CA GLY A 125 -0.08 -5.87 -6.25
C GLY A 125 1.15 -6.75 -6.16
N ALA A 126 1.59 -7.25 -7.31
CA ALA A 126 2.71 -8.18 -7.42
C ALA A 126 3.86 -7.56 -8.22
N GLY A 127 5.07 -7.60 -7.63
CA GLY A 127 6.33 -7.33 -8.31
C GLY A 127 6.95 -8.61 -8.88
N LEU A 128 8.28 -8.63 -9.02
CA LEU A 128 8.99 -9.81 -9.53
C LEU A 128 9.16 -10.89 -8.45
N TRP A 129 9.62 -10.50 -7.26
CA TRP A 129 10.00 -11.43 -6.19
C TRP A 129 8.95 -11.52 -5.09
N GLY A 130 8.00 -10.58 -5.05
CA GLY A 130 6.93 -10.61 -4.09
C GLY A 130 5.98 -9.43 -4.22
N PRO A 131 5.16 -9.21 -3.18
CA PRO A 131 4.23 -8.11 -3.18
C PRO A 131 4.88 -6.74 -3.26
N VAL A 132 4.23 -5.85 -3.99
CA VAL A 132 4.43 -4.40 -3.96
C VAL A 132 3.15 -3.75 -3.46
N TRP A 133 3.27 -2.64 -2.75
CA TRP A 133 2.12 -1.93 -2.23
C TRP A 133 2.42 -0.44 -2.09
N GLY A 134 1.40 0.33 -1.76
CA GLY A 134 1.58 1.73 -1.46
C GLY A 134 0.30 2.47 -1.14
N TYR A 135 0.43 3.79 -1.15
CA TYR A 135 -0.65 4.74 -0.91
C TYR A 135 -0.56 5.82 -1.97
N VAL A 136 -1.68 6.09 -2.63
CA VAL A 136 -1.81 7.16 -3.63
C VAL A 136 -2.70 8.23 -3.03
N SER A 137 -2.18 9.45 -2.87
CA SER A 137 -2.98 10.59 -2.46
C SER A 137 -3.44 11.39 -3.66
N LEU A 138 -4.70 11.79 -3.64
CA LEU A 138 -5.35 12.60 -4.67
C LEU A 138 -5.73 13.96 -4.08
N GLN A 139 -5.73 14.99 -4.92
CA GLN A 139 -6.24 16.29 -4.56
C GLN A 139 -7.77 16.26 -4.38
N ALA A 140 -8.35 17.40 -4.01
CA ALA A 140 -9.80 17.53 -3.78
C ALA A 140 -10.66 17.16 -5.00
N ASP A 141 -10.09 17.20 -6.21
CA ASP A 141 -10.76 16.79 -7.45
C ASP A 141 -10.88 15.25 -7.62
N ARG A 142 -10.31 14.47 -6.71
CA ARG A 142 -10.22 12.99 -6.74
C ARG A 142 -9.67 12.44 -8.06
N ASN A 143 -8.85 13.22 -8.76
CA ASN A 143 -8.29 12.85 -10.07
C ASN A 143 -6.79 13.15 -10.15
N THR A 144 -6.37 14.32 -9.69
CA THR A 144 -4.96 14.73 -9.75
C THR A 144 -4.20 14.14 -8.57
N ILE A 145 -3.15 13.37 -8.85
CA ILE A 145 -2.27 12.81 -7.83
C ILE A 145 -1.52 13.94 -7.13
N TYR A 146 -1.55 13.94 -5.80
CA TYR A 146 -0.75 14.82 -4.97
C TYR A 146 0.63 14.22 -4.69
N ALA A 147 0.67 12.96 -4.25
CA ALA A 147 1.88 12.18 -4.10
C ALA A 147 1.55 10.68 -3.98
N VAL A 148 2.60 9.86 -4.05
CA VAL A 148 2.53 8.42 -3.85
C VAL A 148 3.56 8.00 -2.81
N SER A 149 3.33 6.89 -2.13
CA SER A 149 4.34 6.19 -1.34
C SER A 149 4.28 4.71 -1.66
N PHE A 150 5.34 4.16 -2.27
CA PHE A 150 5.42 2.74 -2.62
C PHE A 150 6.43 2.00 -1.74
N SER A 151 6.20 0.70 -1.60
CA SER A 151 7.00 -0.24 -0.82
C SER A 151 6.88 -1.64 -1.40
N HIS A 152 7.75 -2.54 -0.94
CA HIS A 152 7.81 -3.91 -1.43
C HIS A 152 8.28 -4.88 -0.36
N ALA A 153 7.97 -6.17 -0.55
CA ALA A 153 8.40 -7.22 0.37
C ALA A 153 9.89 -7.56 0.24
N GLY A 154 10.44 -7.48 -0.97
CA GLY A 154 11.82 -7.96 -1.22
C GLY A 154 12.30 -7.85 -2.65
N GLU A 155 11.89 -6.80 -3.37
CA GLU A 155 12.46 -6.52 -4.69
C GLU A 155 13.97 -6.25 -4.58
N THR A 156 14.70 -6.43 -5.68
CA THR A 156 16.16 -6.35 -5.66
C THR A 156 16.65 -4.89 -5.56
N PRO A 157 17.53 -4.54 -4.59
CA PRO A 157 18.17 -3.23 -4.51
C PRO A 157 18.87 -2.81 -5.80
N GLY A 158 18.73 -1.54 -6.22
CA GLY A 158 19.27 -1.03 -7.49
C GLY A 158 18.49 -1.46 -8.74
N LEU A 159 17.42 -2.25 -8.60
CA LEU A 159 16.49 -2.64 -9.66
C LEU A 159 15.06 -2.37 -9.17
N GLY A 160 14.21 -3.39 -9.02
CA GLY A 160 12.82 -3.22 -8.60
C GLY A 160 12.62 -2.49 -7.27
N ALA A 161 13.59 -2.55 -6.34
CA ALA A 161 13.49 -1.84 -5.08
C ALA A 161 13.49 -0.31 -5.23
N GLU A 162 13.95 0.22 -6.36
CA GLU A 162 13.98 1.65 -6.61
C GLU A 162 12.58 2.28 -6.64
N ILE A 163 11.50 1.49 -6.64
CA ILE A 163 10.13 2.00 -6.48
C ILE A 163 9.94 2.78 -5.17
N THR A 164 10.77 2.52 -4.15
CA THR A 164 10.69 3.20 -2.85
C THR A 164 11.41 4.56 -2.85
N THR A 165 12.10 4.92 -3.93
CA THR A 165 12.91 6.15 -3.99
C THR A 165 12.09 7.35 -4.42
N GLU A 166 12.53 8.53 -3.98
CA GLU A 166 11.94 9.80 -4.41
C GLU A 166 12.01 9.98 -5.92
N ALA A 167 13.13 9.59 -6.56
CA ALA A 167 13.30 9.71 -8.01
C ALA A 167 12.23 8.94 -8.81
N PHE A 168 11.71 7.83 -8.28
CA PHE A 168 10.60 7.10 -8.90
C PHE A 168 9.23 7.65 -8.50
N GLN A 169 9.06 8.12 -7.27
CA GLN A 169 7.75 8.52 -6.72
C GLN A 169 7.36 9.97 -7.03
N GLU A 170 8.32 10.91 -7.04
CA GLU A 170 8.08 12.34 -7.30
C GLU A 170 7.38 12.58 -8.66
N PRO A 171 7.74 11.91 -9.76
CA PRO A 171 7.11 12.12 -11.07
C PRO A 171 5.61 11.82 -11.12
N PHE A 172 5.05 11.10 -10.15
CA PHE A 172 3.59 10.87 -10.07
C PHE A 172 2.82 12.13 -9.65
N SER A 173 3.46 13.07 -8.95
CA SER A 173 2.83 14.32 -8.51
C SER A 173 2.32 15.11 -9.71
N GLY A 174 1.04 15.49 -9.69
CA GLY A 174 0.38 16.24 -10.75
C GLY A 174 -0.12 15.41 -11.94
N LYS A 175 0.10 14.09 -11.95
CA LYS A 175 -0.49 13.20 -12.96
C LYS A 175 -1.98 13.00 -12.68
N VAL A 176 -2.77 12.75 -13.72
CA VAL A 176 -4.23 12.56 -13.62
C VAL A 176 -4.64 11.12 -13.92
N LEU A 177 -5.60 10.61 -13.16
CA LEU A 177 -6.16 9.26 -13.33
C LEU A 177 -7.12 9.16 -14.54
N PHE A 178 -7.76 10.26 -14.90
CA PHE A 178 -8.73 10.34 -15.98
C PHE A 178 -8.21 11.15 -17.17
N LYS A 179 -8.44 10.65 -18.38
CA LYS A 179 -8.19 11.36 -19.64
C LYS A 179 -9.41 11.25 -20.54
N GLN A 180 -9.86 12.40 -21.07
CA GLN A 180 -11.04 12.48 -21.95
C GLN A 180 -12.33 11.89 -21.32
N GLY A 181 -12.45 11.94 -19.99
CA GLY A 181 -13.59 11.38 -19.26
C GLY A 181 -13.48 9.89 -18.93
N ASP A 182 -12.50 9.18 -19.48
CA ASP A 182 -12.25 7.78 -19.17
C ASP A 182 -11.23 7.62 -18.04
N PHE A 183 -11.46 6.67 -17.14
CA PHE A 183 -10.45 6.22 -16.19
C PHE A 183 -9.33 5.48 -16.93
N ARG A 184 -8.09 5.94 -16.77
CA ARG A 184 -6.90 5.40 -17.45
C ARG A 184 -5.76 5.03 -16.51
N SER A 185 -5.81 5.45 -15.24
CA SER A 185 -4.71 5.28 -14.28
C SER A 185 -3.40 5.92 -14.81
N ILE A 186 -2.26 5.54 -14.23
CA ILE A 186 -0.93 6.01 -14.61
C ILE A 186 -0.11 4.86 -15.21
N ALA A 187 0.49 5.11 -16.36
CA ALA A 187 1.40 4.19 -17.03
C ALA A 187 2.80 4.24 -16.41
N VAL A 188 3.51 3.11 -16.43
CA VAL A 188 4.92 3.03 -16.04
C VAL A 188 5.72 2.51 -17.22
N LEU A 189 6.19 3.43 -18.07
CA LEU A 189 6.75 3.12 -19.39
C LEU A 189 8.27 3.23 -19.39
N LYS A 190 8.95 2.53 -20.30
CA LYS A 190 10.42 2.68 -20.41
C LYS A 190 10.78 4.13 -20.68
N ALA A 191 11.88 4.60 -20.06
CA ALA A 191 12.32 5.98 -20.18
C ALA A 191 12.31 6.49 -21.63
N GLY A 192 11.65 7.62 -21.85
CA GLY A 192 11.50 8.25 -23.17
C GLY A 192 10.33 7.72 -24.01
N GLN A 193 9.62 6.69 -23.58
CA GLN A 193 8.34 6.31 -24.19
C GLN A 193 7.24 7.26 -23.73
N LYS A 194 6.38 7.65 -24.67
CA LYS A 194 5.19 8.45 -24.37
C LYS A 194 3.96 7.58 -24.48
N SER A 195 2.94 7.97 -23.73
CA SER A 195 1.60 7.45 -23.91
C SER A 195 0.71 8.50 -24.57
N ASP A 196 -0.18 8.05 -25.45
CA ASP A 196 -1.07 8.94 -26.20
C ASP A 196 -2.34 9.31 -25.41
N ASN A 197 -2.76 8.47 -24.46
CA ASN A 197 -4.08 8.55 -23.82
C ASN A 197 -4.08 8.35 -22.30
N GLN A 198 -2.92 8.25 -21.66
CA GLN A 198 -2.77 8.13 -20.21
C GLN A 198 -1.55 8.92 -19.78
N ASP A 199 -1.56 9.45 -18.55
CA ASP A 199 -0.33 9.99 -17.99
C ASP A 199 0.66 8.86 -17.70
N ALA A 200 1.94 9.17 -17.82
CA ALA A 200 3.01 8.19 -17.68
C ALA A 200 4.14 8.73 -16.81
N VAL A 201 4.81 7.79 -16.14
CA VAL A 201 6.10 7.97 -15.48
C VAL A 201 7.12 6.99 -16.06
N ASP A 202 8.39 7.26 -15.82
CA ASP A 202 9.48 6.41 -16.28
C ASP A 202 9.57 5.14 -15.42
N ALA A 203 9.72 3.99 -16.07
CA ALA A 203 9.99 2.70 -15.49
C ALA A 203 11.44 2.61 -15.00
N ILE A 204 11.67 1.77 -14.01
CA ILE A 204 13.00 1.53 -13.47
C ILE A 204 13.84 0.74 -14.47
N SER A 205 15.02 1.26 -14.79
CA SER A 205 15.99 0.57 -15.64
C SER A 205 16.40 -0.77 -15.01
N GLY A 206 16.26 -1.86 -15.76
CA GLY A 206 16.48 -3.23 -15.25
C GLY A 206 15.41 -3.76 -14.29
N GLY A 207 14.46 -2.93 -13.85
CA GLY A 207 13.33 -3.28 -12.99
C GLY A 207 11.99 -3.36 -13.73
N THR A 208 11.97 -3.81 -14.99
CA THR A 208 10.78 -3.75 -15.86
C THR A 208 9.59 -4.55 -15.31
N ILE A 209 9.83 -5.74 -14.73
CA ILE A 209 8.74 -6.57 -14.17
C ILE A 209 8.10 -5.88 -12.97
N THR A 210 8.92 -5.34 -12.06
CA THR A 210 8.43 -4.55 -10.93
C THR A 210 7.68 -3.30 -11.38
N SER A 211 8.21 -2.59 -12.37
CA SER A 211 7.60 -1.39 -12.94
C SER A 211 6.22 -1.69 -13.53
N LYS A 212 6.10 -2.79 -14.27
CA LYS A 212 4.82 -3.27 -14.81
C LYS A 212 3.87 -3.72 -13.68
N GLY A 213 4.41 -4.36 -12.64
CA GLY A 213 3.67 -4.69 -11.42
C GLY A 213 3.07 -3.46 -10.73
N VAL A 214 3.80 -2.34 -10.69
CA VAL A 214 3.26 -1.06 -10.18
C VAL A 214 2.16 -0.50 -11.09
N GLU A 215 2.35 -0.52 -12.41
CA GLU A 215 1.30 -0.10 -13.36
C GLU A 215 0.00 -0.91 -13.18
N ASP A 216 0.13 -2.23 -13.12
CA ASP A 216 -1.01 -3.15 -12.97
C ASP A 216 -1.68 -3.00 -11.59
N MET A 217 -0.88 -2.79 -10.54
CA MET A 217 -1.35 -2.48 -9.18
C MET A 217 -2.19 -1.20 -9.19
N LEU A 218 -1.68 -0.11 -9.78
CA LEU A 218 -2.39 1.16 -9.84
C LEU A 218 -3.71 1.02 -10.62
N LEU A 219 -3.66 0.42 -11.81
CA LEU A 219 -4.84 0.22 -12.65
C LEU A 219 -5.92 -0.60 -11.93
N SER A 220 -5.55 -1.73 -11.33
CA SER A 220 -6.50 -2.64 -10.70
C SER A 220 -7.07 -2.10 -9.39
N CYS A 221 -6.23 -1.55 -8.50
CA CYS A 221 -6.68 -1.02 -7.22
C CYS A 221 -7.48 0.27 -7.39
N LEU A 222 -6.96 1.26 -8.12
CA LEU A 222 -7.67 2.53 -8.30
C LEU A 222 -8.93 2.36 -9.14
N GLY A 223 -8.94 1.43 -10.10
CA GLY A 223 -10.13 1.09 -10.88
C GLY A 223 -11.29 0.59 -10.00
N ALA A 224 -11.01 -0.02 -8.85
CA ALA A 224 -12.04 -0.44 -7.89
C ALA A 224 -12.77 0.75 -7.25
N TYR A 225 -12.13 1.92 -7.18
CA TYR A 225 -12.70 3.17 -6.64
C TYR A 225 -13.44 4.01 -7.69
N LYS A 226 -13.76 3.45 -8.87
CA LYS A 226 -14.41 4.21 -9.96
C LYS A 226 -15.65 4.98 -9.50
N ALA A 227 -16.55 4.34 -8.75
CA ALA A 227 -17.76 4.99 -8.25
C ALA A 227 -17.48 6.15 -7.29
N PHE A 228 -16.40 6.06 -6.50
CA PHE A 228 -15.96 7.13 -5.60
C PHE A 228 -15.46 8.37 -6.36
N PHE A 229 -14.79 8.16 -7.50
CA PHE A 229 -14.37 9.26 -8.37
C PHE A 229 -15.56 9.93 -9.06
N GLU A 230 -16.56 9.16 -9.49
CA GLU A 230 -17.74 9.67 -10.20
C GLU A 230 -18.70 10.48 -9.30
N GLN A 231 -18.69 10.27 -7.98
CA GLN A 231 -19.50 11.04 -7.03
C GLN A 231 -19.17 12.55 -7.04
N VAL A 232 -17.94 12.94 -7.34
CA VAL A 232 -17.53 14.36 -7.43
C VAL A 232 -18.28 15.09 -8.55
N GLU A 233 -18.56 14.39 -9.66
CA GLU A 233 -19.30 14.96 -10.80
C GLU A 233 -20.79 15.15 -10.47
N ALA A 234 -21.33 14.41 -9.49
CA ALA A 234 -22.68 14.60 -8.98
C ALA A 234 -22.74 15.78 -8.01
N GLU A 235 -21.80 15.86 -7.06
CA GLU A 235 -21.69 16.96 -6.09
C GLU A 235 -21.58 18.33 -6.79
N LYS A 236 -20.78 18.43 -7.88
CA LYS A 236 -20.63 19.67 -8.67
C LYS A 236 -21.83 20.06 -9.53
N LYS A 237 -22.80 19.16 -9.76
CA LYS A 237 -24.02 19.46 -10.53
C LYS A 237 -25.17 19.95 -9.64
N GLU A 238 -25.03 19.80 -8.32
CA GLU A 238 -26.01 20.22 -7.33
C GLU A 238 -25.70 21.61 -6.72
N GLU A 239 -24.48 22.14 -6.92
CA GLU A 239 -24.10 23.54 -6.68
C GLU A 239 -24.42 24.46 -7.87
#